data_AF-A0A1V0UWP3-F1
#
_entry.id   AF-A0A1V0UWP3-F1
#
_cell.length_a   1.000
_cell.length_b   1.000
_cell.length_c   1.000
_cell.angle_alpha   90.00
_cell.angle_beta   90.00
_cell.angle_gamma   90.00
#
_symmetry.space_group_name_H-M   'P 1'
#
loop_
_entity.id
_entity.type
_entity.pdbx_description
1 polymer ?
#
loop_
_entity_poly.entity_id
_entity_poly.type
_entity_poly.pdbx_seq_one_letter_code
_entity_poly.pdbx_strand_id
1 'polypeptide(L)' 'MNRVKDSVIRALKTLYPDKKIYDEKIRQGLENGCFFAKILDAAQNREIDRRYKRFYLFDIHYFAPVTKRLMR' A
#
# COMPACT_ATOMS: atom_id res chain seq x y z
N MET A 1 -12.95 6.74 5.20
CA MET A 1 -12.69 5.30 5.02
C MET A 1 -12.69 4.98 3.53
N ASN A 2 -11.58 4.50 2.96
CA ASN A 2 -11.50 4.18 1.53
C ASN A 2 -11.45 2.65 1.37
N ARG A 3 -12.61 2.05 1.04
CA ARG A 3 -12.79 0.59 1.00
C ARG A 3 -11.79 -0.14 0.10
N VAL A 4 -11.26 0.52 -0.94
CA VAL A 4 -10.26 -0.08 -1.84
C VAL A 4 -8.90 -0.17 -1.13
N LYS A 5 -8.46 0.92 -0.49
CA LYS A 5 -7.23 0.93 0.34
C LYS A 5 -7.31 -0.12 1.44
N ASP A 6 -8.44 -0.16 2.14
CA ASP A 6 -8.66 -1.10 3.24
C ASP A 6 -8.59 -2.56 2.76
N SER A 7 -9.11 -2.84 1.56
CA SER A 7 -9.07 -4.18 0.95
C SER A 7 -7.65 -4.58 0.55
N VAL A 8 -6.86 -3.65 0.00
CA VAL A 8 -5.44 -3.88 -0.32
C VAL A 8 -4.64 -4.16 0.96
N ILE A 9 -4.81 -3.35 2.00
CA ILE A 9 -4.16 -3.57 3.31
C ILE A 9 -4.57 -4.93 3.89
N ARG A 10 -5.84 -5.30 3.82
CA ARG A 10 -6.33 -6.60 4.30
C ARG A 10 -5.68 -7.75 3.54
N ALA A 11 -5.60 -7.67 2.20
CA ALA A 11 -4.95 -8.70 1.39
C ALA A 11 -3.47 -8.87 1.77
N LEU A 12 -2.75 -7.76 1.95
CA LEU A 12 -1.36 -7.78 2.41
C LEU A 12 -1.23 -8.42 3.81
N LYS A 13 -2.10 -8.08 4.76
CA LYS A 13 -2.10 -8.71 6.10
C LYS A 13 -2.39 -10.21 6.05
N THR A 14 -3.28 -10.65 5.16
CA THR A 14 -3.59 -12.07 5.02
C THR A 14 -2.41 -12.86 4.45
N LEU A 15 -1.71 -12.30 3.46
CA LEU A 15 -0.56 -12.97 2.84
C LEU A 15 0.72 -12.86 3.69
N TYR A 16 0.86 -11.77 4.45
CA TYR A 16 2.06 -11.44 5.21
C TYR A 16 1.72 -10.99 6.63
N PRO A 17 1.19 -11.89 7.48
CA PRO A 17 0.67 -11.55 8.81
C PRO A 17 1.72 -10.93 9.74
N ASP A 18 2.98 -11.33 9.61
CA ASP A 18 4.08 -10.84 10.44
C ASP A 18 4.70 -9.52 9.95
N LYS A 19 4.23 -9.02 8.80
CA LYS A 19 4.80 -7.82 8.18
C LYS A 19 3.97 -6.59 8.54
N LYS A 20 4.66 -5.56 9.02
CA LYS A 20 4.05 -4.26 9.28
C LYS A 20 3.69 -3.58 7.95
N ILE A 21 2.52 -2.94 7.91
CA ILE A 21 2.02 -2.20 6.75
C ILE A 21 1.73 -0.76 7.18
N TYR A 22 2.26 0.20 6.44
CA TYR A 22 2.09 1.64 6.66
C TYR A 22 1.23 2.26 5.53
N ASP A 23 0.31 3.16 5.84
CA ASP A 23 -0.71 3.62 4.87
C ASP A 23 -1.01 5.13 4.81
N GLU A 24 -0.47 5.95 5.71
CA GLU A 24 -0.82 7.37 5.79
C GLU A 24 0.38 8.34 5.79
N LYS A 25 1.51 7.99 6.43
CA LYS A 25 2.76 8.77 6.35
C LYS A 25 3.98 7.87 6.50
N ILE A 26 4.95 8.01 5.59
CA ILE A 26 6.30 7.49 5.80
C ILE A 26 6.91 8.30 6.95
N ARG A 27 7.02 7.69 8.12
CA ARG A 27 7.78 8.27 9.24
C ARG A 27 9.26 7.99 8.97
N GLN A 28 10.14 8.96 9.24
CA GLN A 28 11.58 8.67 9.26
C GLN A 28 11.82 7.53 10.27
N GLY A 29 12.58 6.51 9.86
CA GLY A 29 12.76 5.28 10.65
C GLY A 29 11.76 4.17 10.34
N LEU A 30 11.36 3.99 9.07
CA LEU A 30 10.66 2.77 8.62
C LEU A 30 11.43 1.53 9.08
N GLU A 31 10.72 0.61 9.74
CA GLU A 31 11.30 -0.68 10.11
C GLU A 31 11.65 -1.48 8.85
N ASN A 32 12.84 -2.07 8.84
CA ASN A 32 13.26 -2.95 7.76
C ASN A 32 12.31 -4.15 7.59
N GLY A 33 11.98 -4.52 6.35
CA GLY A 33 11.09 -5.64 6.06
C GLY A 33 9.61 -5.32 6.21
N CYS A 34 9.17 -4.12 5.81
CA CYS A 34 7.77 -3.68 5.91
C CYS A 34 7.17 -3.31 4.55
N PHE A 35 5.85 -3.24 4.48
CA PHE A 35 5.11 -2.72 3.34
C PHE A 35 4.67 -1.29 3.56
N PHE A 36 4.58 -0.53 2.47
CA PHE A 36 3.91 0.75 2.40
C PHE A 36 2.84 0.69 1.30
N ALA A 37 1.62 1.10 1.61
CA ALA A 37 0.50 1.07 0.68
C ALA A 37 -0.26 2.40 0.72
N LYS A 38 -0.17 3.19 -0.36
CA LYS A 38 -0.78 4.53 -0.42
C LYS A 38 -1.52 4.73 -1.74
N ILE A 39 -2.64 5.44 -1.67
CA ILE A 39 -3.30 5.99 -2.86
C ILE A 39 -2.59 7.28 -3.24
N LEU A 40 -2.05 7.33 -4.45
CA LEU A 40 -1.41 8.51 -5.02
C LEU A 40 -2.45 9.44 -5.63
N ASP A 41 -3.41 8.86 -6.34
CA ASP A 41 -4.49 9.60 -7.00
C ASP A 41 -5.77 8.75 -7.06
N ALA A 42 -6.92 9.41 -7.11
CA ALA A 42 -8.21 8.79 -7.27
C ALA A 42 -9.13 9.68 -8.10
N ALA A 43 -9.65 9.14 -9.19
CA ALA A 43 -10.62 9.82 -10.04
C ALA A 43 -11.94 9.05 -10.07
N GLN A 44 -13.05 9.77 -10.15
CA GLN A 44 -14.36 9.20 -10.40
C GLN A 44 -15.01 9.94 -11.57
N ASN A 45 -15.20 9.23 -12.68
CA ASN A 45 -15.84 9.78 -13.86
C ASN A 45 -17.24 9.18 -13.99
N ARG A 46 -18.20 10.03 -14.34
CA ARG A 46 -19.51 9.58 -14.80
C ARG A 46 -19.37 9.18 -16.25
N GLU A 47 -19.76 7.96 -16.57
CA GLU A 47 -19.77 7.44 -17.93
C GLU A 47 -21.16 7.72 -18.53
N ILE A 48 -21.93 6.69 -18.90
CA ILE A 48 -23.29 6.83 -19.43
C ILE A 48 -24.34 6.68 -18.32
N ASP A 49 -25.31 7.59 -18.30
CA ASP A 49 -26.42 7.64 -17.34
C ASP A 49 -25.96 7.53 -15.87
N ARG A 50 -26.37 6.51 -15.11
CA ARG A 50 -26.01 6.36 -13.68
C ARG A 50 -24.77 5.50 -13.46
N ARG A 51 -24.00 5.19 -14.51
CA ARG A 51 -22.76 4.41 -14.41
C ARG A 51 -21.58 5.32 -14.10
N TYR A 52 -20.83 4.96 -13.07
CA TYR A 52 -19.62 5.66 -12.66
C TYR A 52 -18.43 4.71 -12.74
N LYS A 53 -17.31 5.21 -13.27
CA LYS A 53 -16.03 4.51 -13.28
C LYS A 53 -15.10 5.19 -12.29
N ARG A 54 -14.44 4.40 -11.45
CA ARG A 54 -13.43 4.88 -10.51
C ARG A 54 -12.07 4.36 -10.91
N PHE A 55 -11.08 5.25 -10.89
CA PHE A 55 -9.68 4.92 -11.06
C PHE A 55 -8.96 5.23 -9.76
N TYR A 56 -8.09 4.31 -9.36
CA TYR A 56 -7.21 4.51 -8.20
C TYR A 56 -5.80 4.19 -8.63
N LEU A 57 -4.89 5.15 -8.46
CA LEU A 57 -3.47 4.93 -8.61
C LEU A 57 -2.89 4.59 -7.23
N PHE A 58 -2.34 3.39 -7.10
CA PHE A 58 -1.76 2.88 -5.86
C PHE A 58 -0.24 2.75 -5.98
N ASP A 59 0.44 3.15 -4.92
CA ASP A 59 1.82 2.78 -4.63
C ASP A 59 1.82 1.69 -3.56
N ILE A 60 2.35 0.52 -3.92
CA ILE A 60 2.56 -0.60 -3.00
C ILE A 60 4.04 -0.92 -3.05
N HIS A 61 4.75 -0.54 -2.00
CA HIS A 61 6.20 -0.67 -1.91
C HIS A 61 6.56 -1.66 -0.81
N TYR A 62 7.56 -2.51 -1.06
CA TYR A 62 8.16 -3.36 -0.04
C TYR A 62 9.59 -2.91 0.25
N PHE A 63 9.85 -2.51 1.50
CA PHE A 63 11.18 -2.15 1.96
C PHE A 63 11.87 -3.39 2.50
N ALA A 64 12.68 -4.03 1.68
CA ALA A 64 13.42 -5.23 2.07
C ALA A 64 14.38 -4.94 3.24
N PRO A 65 14.63 -5.93 4.12
CA PRO A 65 15.64 -5.76 5.16
C PRO A 65 17.03 -5.55 4.55
N VAL A 66 17.79 -4.62 5.10
CA VAL A 66 19.21 -4.51 4.77
C VAL A 66 19.88 -5.80 5.25
N THR A 67 20.18 -6.69 4.30
CA THR A 67 21.00 -7.86 4.58
C THR A 67 22.41 -7.31 4.79
N LYS A 68 22.90 -7.28 6.04
CA LYS A 68 24.32 -7.07 6.28
C LYS A 68 25.04 -8.26 5.64
N ARG A 69 25.55 -8.08 4.42
CA ARG A 69 26.52 -9.00 3.84
C ARG A 69 27.66 -9.02 4.85
N LEU A 70 27.85 -10.16 5.52
CA LEU A 70 28.94 -10.35 6.45
C LEU A 70 30.22 -10.12 5.64
N MET A 71 30.81 -8.93 5.74
CA MET A 71 32.18 -8.71 5.29
C MET A 71 33.03 -9.54 6.25
N ARG A 72 33.38 -10.74 5.78
CA ARG A 72 34.47 -11.55 6.34
C ARG A 72 35.78 -10.96 5.86
#